data_AF-A0A821JTG7-F1
#
_entry.id   AF-A0A821JTG7-F1
#
_cell.length_a   1.000
_cell.length_b   1.000
_cell.length_c   1.000
_cell.angle_alpha   90.00
_cell.angle_beta   90.00
_cell.angle_gamma   90.00
#
_symmetry.space_group_name_H-M   'P 1'
#
loop_
_entity.id
_entity.type
_entity.pdbx_description
1 polymer ?
#
loop_
_entity_poly.entity_id
_entity_poly.type
_entity_poly.pdbx_seq_one_letter_code
_entity_poly.pdbx_strand_id
1 'polypeptide(L)'
;MRDLERSVPELEKYRNGIVEHFLKCTQTAFDRIQKTFDLQDKYVYCIKQNLKELEDIKREYVKLHPAFIYLKNQEYSDINSLNNDIEQLKAKQETENKKLTDTERDNQSEYEKLNSIVREYTRLSSSSSSQNTSSDAKDYLQSLGYSGIEFVYETITKLLESHRSKVQRIKDQIAELNLSLNRLESLKNQYELLLPNSHSSSEEINFLRAKRFDNYESFDKTLQEKIKVLNERGKNQQSYHFSDKLDASTANNALIYISECTKVNHDHVRENAIDANENLRRYLCEYGSFIKKEINTEFNYTRTIHDQEDPFLYSQDLEMRLQELLSFRSFVIVSYTNSIPEYPKDCK
;
A
#
# COMPACT_ATOMS: atom_id res chain seq x y z
N MET A 1 22.27 30.25 23.00
CA MET A 1 20.98 30.49 22.30
C MET A 1 19.79 29.95 23.08
N ARG A 2 19.77 28.66 23.44
CA ARG A 2 18.65 28.04 24.20
C ARG A 2 18.32 28.72 25.54
N ASP A 3 19.32 29.21 26.28
CA ASP A 3 19.07 29.92 27.55
C ASP A 3 18.53 31.35 27.34
N LEU A 4 18.81 31.97 26.20
CA LEU A 4 18.27 33.29 25.81
C LEU A 4 16.84 33.18 25.24
N GLU A 5 16.55 32.11 24.51
CA GLU A 5 15.20 31.82 23.99
C GLU A 5 14.20 31.51 25.10
N ARG A 6 14.67 30.95 26.23
CA ARG A 6 13.85 30.78 27.45
C ARG A 6 13.44 32.10 28.09
N SER A 7 14.20 33.16 27.88
CA SER A 7 13.94 34.49 28.46
C SER A 7 13.21 35.43 27.49
N VAL A 8 13.31 35.20 26.18
CA VAL A 8 12.65 35.99 25.13
C VAL A 8 12.05 35.05 24.09
N PRO A 9 10.78 34.61 24.25
CA PRO A 9 10.11 33.65 23.37
C PRO A 9 10.04 34.09 21.89
N GLU A 10 10.10 35.39 21.62
CA GLU A 10 10.12 35.96 20.28
C GLU A 10 11.37 35.54 19.48
N LEU A 11 12.49 35.25 20.16
CA LEU A 11 13.71 34.76 19.52
C LEU A 11 13.54 33.34 18.97
N GLU A 12 12.79 32.48 19.67
CA GLU A 12 12.45 31.14 19.18
C GLU A 12 11.53 31.23 17.95
N LYS A 13 10.53 32.12 17.98
CA LYS A 13 9.66 32.35 16.82
C LYS A 13 10.46 32.88 15.62
N TYR A 14 11.41 33.78 15.84
CA TYR A 14 12.28 34.31 14.80
C TYR A 14 13.22 33.25 14.21
N ARG A 15 13.86 32.43 15.07
CA ARG A 15 14.67 31.27 14.65
C ARG A 15 13.85 30.31 13.79
N ASN A 16 12.65 29.93 14.25
CA ASN A 16 11.79 29.00 13.52
C ASN A 16 11.35 29.60 12.17
N GLY A 17 11.06 30.90 12.10
CA GLY A 17 10.75 31.57 10.84
C GLY A 17 11.92 31.58 9.85
N ILE A 18 13.15 31.79 10.33
CA ILE A 18 14.37 31.67 9.50
C ILE A 18 14.54 30.23 8.99
N VAL A 19 14.36 29.24 9.87
CA VAL A 19 14.46 27.82 9.52
C VAL A 19 13.42 27.45 8.45
N GLU A 20 12.15 27.80 8.64
CA GLU A 20 11.10 27.54 7.66
C GLU A 20 11.37 28.22 6.31
N HIS A 21 11.84 29.47 6.34
CA HIS A 21 12.20 30.19 5.12
C HIS A 21 13.36 29.50 4.39
N PHE A 22 14.40 29.09 5.13
CA PHE A 22 15.52 28.33 4.57
C PHE A 22 15.04 27.04 3.92
N LEU A 23 14.24 26.22 4.61
CA LEU A 23 13.71 24.97 4.08
C LEU A 23 12.91 25.19 2.80
N LYS A 24 12.04 26.20 2.79
CA LYS A 24 11.23 26.55 1.61
C LYS A 24 12.09 27.00 0.44
N CYS A 25 13.09 27.85 0.68
CA CYS A 25 14.01 28.33 -0.35
C CYS A 25 14.86 27.19 -0.94
N THR A 26 15.41 26.34 -0.07
CA THR A 26 16.20 25.17 -0.45
C THR A 26 15.37 24.20 -1.29
N GLN A 27 14.16 23.85 -0.86
CA GLN A 27 13.26 22.99 -1.63
C GLN A 27 12.86 23.62 -2.97
N THR A 28 12.55 24.93 -2.99
CA THR A 28 12.17 25.63 -4.23
C THR A 28 13.33 25.65 -5.24
N ALA A 29 14.56 25.84 -4.76
CA ALA A 29 15.75 25.80 -5.60
C ALA A 29 16.01 24.38 -6.13
N PHE A 30 15.88 23.36 -5.27
CA PHE A 30 15.97 21.95 -5.66
C PHE A 30 14.94 21.60 -6.75
N ASP A 31 13.66 21.91 -6.53
CA ASP A 31 12.58 21.60 -7.48
C ASP A 31 12.80 22.29 -8.84
N ARG A 32 13.31 23.53 -8.82
CA ARG A 32 13.66 24.26 -10.05
C ARG A 32 14.80 23.59 -10.80
N ILE A 33 15.87 23.22 -10.10
CA ILE A 33 17.03 22.54 -10.69
C ILE A 33 16.59 21.17 -11.25
N GLN A 34 15.88 20.38 -10.45
CA GLN A 34 15.35 19.07 -10.84
C GLN A 34 14.46 19.15 -12.08
N LYS A 35 13.56 20.14 -12.16
CA LYS A 35 12.68 20.34 -13.32
C LYS A 35 13.45 20.63 -14.61
N THR A 36 14.60 21.31 -14.53
CA THR A 36 15.43 21.59 -15.70
C THR A 36 16.23 20.37 -16.15
N PHE A 37 16.67 19.53 -15.20
CA PHE A 37 17.35 18.25 -15.48
C PHE A 37 16.40 17.09 -15.78
N ASP A 38 15.08 17.30 -15.67
CA ASP A 38 14.10 16.27 -15.98
C ASP A 38 14.26 15.84 -17.44
N LEU A 39 14.70 14.60 -17.62
CA LEU A 39 14.91 13.91 -18.88
C LEU A 39 13.58 13.50 -19.55
N GLN A 40 12.46 13.95 -19.02
CA GLN A 40 11.16 13.77 -19.66
C GLN A 40 10.89 14.94 -20.60
N ASP A 41 10.33 14.65 -21.78
CA ASP A 41 9.75 15.67 -22.66
C ASP A 41 8.90 16.63 -21.81
N LYS A 42 9.13 17.95 -21.94
CA LYS A 42 8.38 18.99 -21.21
C LYS A 42 6.88 18.79 -21.34
N TYR A 43 6.41 18.26 -22.47
CA TYR A 43 5.03 17.90 -22.70
C TYR A 43 4.60 16.65 -21.89
N VAL A 44 5.45 15.63 -21.76
CA VAL A 44 5.19 14.43 -20.95
C VAL A 44 5.09 14.79 -19.46
N TYR A 45 5.98 15.64 -18.95
CA TYR A 45 5.90 16.15 -17.58
C TYR A 45 4.58 16.89 -17.35
N CYS A 46 4.21 17.81 -18.25
CA CYS A 46 2.93 18.53 -18.17
C CYS A 46 1.73 17.57 -18.23
N ILE A 47 1.75 16.54 -19.09
CA ILE A 47 0.67 15.55 -19.16
C ILE A 47 0.58 14.75 -17.85
N LYS A 48 1.69 14.36 -17.23
CA LYS A 48 1.69 13.66 -15.93
C LYS A 48 1.13 14.52 -14.80
N GLN A 49 1.48 15.80 -14.75
CA GLN A 49 0.91 16.72 -13.77
C GLN A 49 -0.60 16.89 -13.98
N ASN A 50 -1.04 17.08 -15.23
CA ASN A 50 -2.45 17.15 -15.55
C ASN A 50 -3.19 15.84 -15.19
N LEU A 51 -2.57 14.68 -15.41
CA LEU A 51 -3.15 13.39 -15.00
C LEU A 51 -3.33 13.31 -13.48
N LYS A 52 -2.34 13.75 -12.71
CA LYS A 52 -2.44 13.80 -11.25
C LYS A 52 -3.59 14.70 -10.79
N GLU A 53 -3.73 15.89 -11.39
CA GLU A 53 -4.85 16.79 -11.10
C GLU A 53 -6.21 16.15 -11.45
N LEU A 54 -6.30 15.44 -12.58
CA LEU A 54 -7.52 14.73 -12.96
C LEU A 54 -7.81 13.56 -11.99
N GLU A 55 -6.79 12.82 -11.55
CA GLU A 55 -6.95 11.77 -10.54
C GLU A 55 -7.41 12.33 -9.19
N ASP A 56 -6.91 13.50 -8.79
CA ASP A 56 -7.37 14.21 -7.59
C ASP A 56 -8.85 14.61 -7.71
N ILE A 57 -9.26 15.18 -8.84
CA ILE A 57 -10.66 15.50 -9.14
C ILE A 57 -11.51 14.23 -9.09
N LYS A 58 -11.04 13.11 -9.66
CA LYS A 58 -11.75 11.81 -9.60
C LYS A 58 -11.95 11.35 -8.16
N ARG A 59 -10.92 11.44 -7.33
CA ARG A 59 -10.99 11.05 -5.91
C ARG A 59 -11.96 11.92 -5.12
N GLU A 60 -11.93 13.23 -5.32
CA GLU A 60 -12.89 14.15 -4.70
C GLU A 60 -14.32 13.90 -5.18
N TYR A 61 -14.50 13.68 -6.48
CA TYR A 61 -15.80 13.36 -7.07
C TYR A 61 -16.42 12.09 -6.48
N VAL A 62 -15.65 11.00 -6.35
CA VAL A 62 -16.13 9.74 -5.73
C VAL A 62 -16.57 9.95 -4.28
N LYS A 63 -15.94 10.86 -3.54
CA LYS A 63 -16.32 11.16 -2.14
C LYS A 63 -17.67 11.86 -2.02
N LEU A 64 -18.14 12.51 -3.08
CA LEU A 64 -19.46 13.15 -3.14
C LEU A 64 -20.58 12.15 -3.46
N HIS A 65 -20.24 10.93 -3.86
CA HIS A 65 -21.23 9.94 -4.24
C HIS A 65 -22.13 9.56 -3.06
N PRO A 66 -23.47 9.55 -3.21
CA PRO A 66 -24.41 9.25 -2.12
C PRO A 66 -24.13 7.90 -1.43
N ALA A 67 -23.75 6.88 -2.20
CA ALA A 67 -23.38 5.58 -1.65
C ALA A 67 -22.11 5.66 -0.77
N PHE A 68 -21.12 6.47 -1.16
CA PHE A 68 -19.90 6.67 -0.39
C PHE A 68 -20.17 7.46 0.90
N ILE A 69 -20.99 8.50 0.81
CA ILE A 69 -21.45 9.28 1.98
C ILE A 69 -22.21 8.37 2.96
N TYR A 70 -23.09 7.50 2.46
CA TYR A 70 -23.82 6.54 3.27
C TYR A 70 -22.88 5.61 4.03
N LEU A 71 -21.90 4.98 3.38
CA LEU A 71 -20.92 4.12 4.06
C LEU A 71 -20.12 4.88 5.12
N LYS A 72 -19.66 6.09 4.80
CA LYS A 72 -18.93 6.93 5.75
C LYS A 72 -19.76 7.28 6.98
N ASN A 73 -21.07 7.54 6.80
CA ASN A 73 -22.00 7.76 7.91
C ASN A 73 -22.23 6.51 8.76
N GLN A 74 -21.95 5.33 8.21
CA GLN A 74 -21.94 4.05 8.94
C GLN A 74 -20.53 3.70 9.46
N GLU A 75 -19.61 4.67 9.50
CA GLU A 75 -18.23 4.52 9.99
C GLU A 75 -17.35 3.58 9.14
N TYR A 76 -17.75 3.27 7.91
CA TYR A 76 -16.96 2.48 6.97
C TYR A 76 -16.17 3.39 6.02
N SER A 77 -14.87 3.10 5.84
CA SER A 77 -13.99 3.83 4.92
C SER A 77 -14.30 3.57 3.45
N ASP A 78 -14.66 2.32 3.14
CA ASP A 78 -15.02 1.85 1.80
C ASP A 78 -15.85 0.55 1.90
N ILE A 79 -16.30 0.06 0.74
CA ILE A 79 -17.09 -1.17 0.63
C ILE A 79 -16.28 -2.44 0.98
N ASN A 80 -14.95 -2.41 0.86
CA ASN A 80 -14.10 -3.54 1.19
C ASN A 80 -14.06 -3.75 2.70
N SER A 81 -14.02 -2.68 3.49
CA SER A 81 -14.11 -2.74 4.95
C SER A 81 -15.42 -3.39 5.40
N LEU A 82 -16.56 -3.00 4.79
CA LEU A 82 -17.86 -3.62 5.10
C LEU A 82 -17.91 -5.09 4.70
N ASN A 83 -17.40 -5.44 3.51
CA ASN A 83 -17.34 -6.83 3.06
C ASN A 83 -16.46 -7.70 3.96
N ASN A 84 -15.33 -7.16 4.45
CA ASN A 84 -14.44 -7.88 5.37
C ASN A 84 -15.16 -8.22 6.68
N ASP A 85 -15.91 -7.28 7.25
CA ASP A 85 -16.69 -7.53 8.47
C ASP A 85 -17.77 -8.59 8.26
N ILE A 86 -18.46 -8.55 7.12
CA ILE A 86 -19.45 -9.57 6.74
C ILE A 86 -18.79 -10.96 6.66
N GLU A 87 -17.65 -11.08 5.99
CA GLU A 87 -16.94 -12.36 5.86
C GLU A 87 -16.40 -12.85 7.21
N GLN A 88 -15.92 -11.96 8.08
CA GLN A 88 -15.53 -12.32 9.43
C GLN A 88 -16.71 -12.83 10.27
N LEU A 89 -17.89 -12.22 10.15
CA LEU A 89 -19.10 -12.69 10.85
C LEU A 89 -19.56 -14.03 10.31
N LYS A 90 -19.52 -14.26 8.99
CA LYS A 90 -19.82 -15.56 8.39
C LYS A 90 -18.89 -16.66 8.91
N ALA A 91 -17.58 -16.40 8.95
CA ALA A 91 -16.61 -17.36 9.48
C ALA A 91 -16.84 -17.68 10.96
N LYS A 92 -17.18 -16.68 11.78
CA LYS A 92 -17.56 -16.88 13.19
C LYS A 92 -18.84 -17.71 13.31
N GLN A 93 -19.83 -17.43 12.48
CA GLN A 93 -21.08 -18.19 12.45
C GLN A 93 -20.85 -19.65 12.06
N GLU A 94 -20.03 -19.91 11.05
CA GLU A 94 -19.66 -21.27 10.63
C GLU A 94 -18.94 -22.03 11.77
N THR A 95 -18.07 -21.33 12.50
CA THR A 95 -17.37 -21.90 13.67
C THR A 95 -18.34 -22.28 14.79
N GLU A 96 -19.28 -21.40 15.13
CA GLU A 96 -20.29 -21.68 16.17
C GLU A 96 -21.29 -22.77 15.72
N ASN A 97 -21.68 -22.81 14.45
CA ASN A 97 -22.49 -23.90 13.89
C ASN A 97 -21.76 -25.24 14.00
N LYS A 98 -20.47 -25.29 13.66
CA LYS A 98 -19.66 -26.51 13.81
C LYS A 98 -19.59 -26.96 15.28
N LYS A 99 -19.37 -26.03 16.19
CA LYS A 99 -19.33 -26.28 17.63
C LYS A 99 -20.68 -26.78 18.16
N LEU A 100 -21.81 -26.32 17.61
CA LEU A 100 -23.13 -26.88 17.91
C LEU A 100 -23.19 -28.36 17.50
N THR A 101 -22.80 -28.67 16.26
CA THR A 101 -22.80 -30.06 15.76
C THR A 101 -21.88 -30.98 16.56
N ASP A 102 -20.67 -30.50 16.89
CA ASP A 102 -19.72 -31.25 17.72
C ASP A 102 -20.27 -31.47 19.14
N THR A 103 -20.90 -30.45 19.74
CA THR A 103 -21.53 -30.57 21.08
C THR A 103 -22.69 -31.57 21.09
N GLU A 104 -23.54 -31.56 20.06
CA GLU A 104 -24.65 -32.50 19.91
C GLU A 104 -24.13 -33.93 19.72
N ARG A 105 -23.10 -34.12 18.90
CA ARG A 105 -22.47 -35.43 18.65
C ARG A 105 -21.81 -35.99 19.90
N ASP A 106 -21.04 -35.17 20.62
CA ASP A 106 -20.31 -35.60 21.82
C ASP A 106 -21.29 -35.99 22.93
N ASN A 107 -22.36 -35.20 23.12
CA ASN A 107 -23.41 -35.52 24.06
C ASN A 107 -24.17 -36.80 23.67
N GLN A 108 -24.48 -37.00 22.39
CA GLN A 108 -25.13 -38.22 21.92
C GLN A 108 -24.25 -39.45 22.19
N SER A 109 -22.94 -39.37 21.93
CA SER A 109 -22.00 -40.46 22.20
C SER A 109 -21.92 -40.79 23.70
N GLU A 110 -21.85 -39.76 24.55
CA GLU A 110 -21.78 -39.95 26.00
C GLU A 110 -23.10 -40.51 26.56
N TYR A 111 -24.24 -40.01 26.06
CA TYR A 111 -25.55 -40.52 26.41
C TYR A 111 -25.71 -41.99 26.01
N GLU A 112 -25.32 -42.38 24.79
CA GLU A 112 -25.38 -43.78 24.32
C GLU A 112 -24.53 -44.71 25.19
N LYS A 113 -23.34 -44.28 25.62
CA LYS A 113 -22.48 -45.05 26.54
C LYS A 113 -23.19 -45.28 27.88
N LEU A 114 -23.69 -44.22 28.50
CA LEU A 114 -24.39 -44.32 29.79
C LEU A 114 -25.67 -45.16 29.67
N ASN A 115 -26.40 -45.01 28.57
CA ASN A 115 -27.63 -45.75 28.32
C ASN A 115 -27.36 -47.24 28.02
N SER A 116 -26.23 -47.56 27.39
CA SER A 116 -25.76 -48.95 27.23
C SER A 116 -25.49 -49.60 28.59
N ILE A 117 -24.89 -48.88 29.53
CA ILE A 117 -24.66 -49.37 30.91
C ILE A 117 -26.01 -49.65 31.59
N VAL A 118 -26.98 -48.74 31.46
CA VAL A 118 -28.33 -48.94 32.01
C VAL A 118 -29.01 -50.18 31.41
N ARG A 119 -28.93 -50.38 30.09
CA ARG A 119 -29.51 -51.55 29.42
C ARG A 119 -28.85 -52.85 29.87
N GLU A 120 -27.52 -52.86 29.96
CA GLU A 120 -26.76 -54.05 30.37
C GLU A 120 -27.05 -54.40 31.83
N TYR A 121 -27.06 -53.41 32.72
CA TYR A 121 -27.49 -53.59 34.10
C TYR A 121 -28.92 -54.15 34.20
N THR A 122 -29.86 -53.62 33.40
CA THR A 122 -31.25 -54.09 33.38
C THR A 122 -31.34 -55.53 32.89
N ARG A 123 -30.56 -55.91 31.86
CA ARG A 123 -30.49 -57.28 31.32
C ARG A 123 -29.96 -58.27 32.35
N LEU A 124 -28.86 -57.94 33.03
CA LEU A 124 -28.28 -58.77 34.08
C LEU A 124 -29.25 -58.91 35.27
N SER A 125 -29.98 -57.84 35.60
CA SER A 125 -30.97 -57.85 36.69
C SER A 125 -32.25 -58.65 36.37
N SER A 126 -32.66 -58.74 35.09
CA SER A 126 -33.91 -59.37 34.65
C SER A 126 -33.78 -60.84 34.23
N SER A 127 -32.56 -61.36 34.08
CA SER A 127 -32.29 -62.79 33.78
C SER A 127 -32.42 -63.69 35.04
N SER A 128 -33.22 -63.27 36.01
CA SER A 128 -33.18 -63.67 37.43
C SER A 128 -34.07 -64.87 37.73
N SER A 129 -33.46 -66.06 37.77
CA SER A 129 -34.06 -67.28 38.34
C SER A 129 -33.16 -68.00 39.36
N SER A 130 -32.02 -67.42 39.75
CA SER A 130 -31.08 -68.00 40.73
C SER A 130 -30.43 -66.94 41.63
N GLN A 131 -30.17 -67.27 42.91
CA GLN A 131 -29.71 -66.34 43.96
C GLN A 131 -28.29 -65.76 43.79
N ASN A 132 -27.49 -66.24 42.83
CA ASN A 132 -26.09 -65.81 42.66
C ASN A 132 -25.89 -64.58 41.78
N THR A 133 -26.87 -64.16 40.97
CA THR A 133 -26.67 -63.18 39.88
C THR A 133 -27.03 -61.73 40.24
N SER A 134 -27.61 -61.46 41.42
CA SER A 134 -27.71 -60.09 41.96
C SER A 134 -26.33 -59.49 42.32
N SER A 135 -25.32 -60.35 42.51
CA SER A 135 -23.91 -59.95 42.62
C SER A 135 -23.42 -59.43 41.28
N ASP A 136 -23.65 -60.18 40.20
CA ASP A 136 -23.12 -59.89 38.86
C ASP A 136 -23.52 -58.49 38.32
N ALA A 137 -24.77 -58.06 38.55
CA ALA A 137 -25.23 -56.73 38.13
C ALA A 137 -24.56 -55.59 38.93
N LYS A 138 -24.26 -55.80 40.22
CA LYS A 138 -23.55 -54.84 41.07
C LYS A 138 -22.05 -54.83 40.77
N ASP A 139 -21.47 -56.00 40.55
CA ASP A 139 -20.06 -56.19 40.21
C ASP A 139 -19.75 -55.57 38.84
N TYR A 140 -20.67 -55.66 37.87
CA TYR A 140 -20.59 -54.95 36.59
C TYR A 140 -20.48 -53.44 36.77
N LEU A 141 -21.35 -52.81 37.56
CA LEU A 141 -21.30 -51.37 37.80
C LEU A 141 -20.03 -50.94 38.53
N GLN A 142 -19.60 -51.70 39.54
CA GLN A 142 -18.34 -51.43 40.26
C GLN A 142 -17.12 -51.56 39.36
N SER A 143 -17.10 -52.53 38.42
CA SER A 143 -16.02 -52.68 37.45
C SER A 143 -15.87 -51.47 36.51
N LEU A 144 -16.96 -50.75 36.28
CA LEU A 144 -17.01 -49.51 35.50
C LEU A 144 -16.81 -48.25 36.35
N GLY A 145 -16.57 -48.40 37.66
CA GLY A 145 -16.33 -47.30 38.61
C GLY A 145 -17.60 -46.63 39.16
N TYR A 146 -18.78 -47.23 38.98
CA TYR A 146 -20.03 -46.70 39.49
C TYR A 146 -20.43 -47.35 40.83
N SER A 147 -20.83 -46.52 41.80
CA SER A 147 -21.25 -46.99 43.13
C SER A 147 -22.66 -47.61 43.15
N GLY A 148 -23.48 -47.33 42.13
CA GLY A 148 -24.85 -47.83 41.99
C GLY A 148 -25.51 -47.32 40.70
N ILE A 149 -26.66 -47.89 40.34
CA ILE A 149 -27.38 -47.49 39.12
C ILE A 149 -27.98 -46.08 39.24
N GLU A 150 -28.33 -45.67 40.46
CA GLU A 150 -28.80 -44.31 40.78
C GLU A 150 -27.75 -43.26 40.38
N PHE A 151 -26.47 -43.55 40.60
CA PHE A 151 -25.38 -42.65 40.21
C PHE A 151 -25.27 -42.51 38.68
N VAL A 152 -25.50 -43.60 37.94
CA VAL A 152 -25.54 -43.56 36.46
C VAL A 152 -26.72 -42.70 36.00
N TYR A 153 -27.91 -42.86 36.61
CA TYR A 153 -29.07 -42.00 36.31
C TYR A 153 -28.83 -40.53 36.66
N GLU A 154 -28.22 -40.22 37.80
CA GLU A 154 -27.83 -38.85 38.14
C GLU A 154 -26.85 -38.26 37.13
N THR A 155 -25.90 -39.08 36.66
CA THR A 155 -24.91 -38.67 35.65
C THR A 155 -25.60 -38.36 34.32
N ILE A 156 -26.57 -39.18 33.90
CA ILE A 156 -27.40 -38.90 32.72
C ILE A 156 -28.16 -37.58 32.88
N THR A 157 -28.81 -37.35 34.03
CA THR A 157 -29.55 -36.10 34.29
C THR A 157 -28.64 -34.88 34.21
N LYS A 158 -27.47 -34.93 34.88
CA LYS A 158 -26.47 -33.85 34.84
C LYS A 158 -25.92 -33.62 33.43
N LEU A 159 -25.69 -34.67 32.66
CA LEU A 159 -25.27 -34.60 31.27
C LEU A 159 -26.31 -33.86 30.42
N LEU A 160 -27.59 -34.23 30.52
CA LEU A 160 -28.68 -33.60 29.77
C LEU A 160 -28.88 -32.12 30.13
N GLU A 161 -28.81 -31.78 31.42
CA GLU A 161 -28.91 -30.38 31.89
C GLU A 161 -27.73 -29.52 31.42
N SER A 162 -26.51 -30.07 31.52
CA SER A 162 -25.28 -29.43 31.04
C SER A 162 -25.32 -29.21 29.54
N HIS A 163 -25.73 -30.23 28.78
CA HIS A 163 -25.91 -30.16 27.33
C HIS A 163 -26.93 -29.10 26.93
N ARG A 164 -28.12 -29.10 27.57
CA ARG A 164 -29.15 -28.10 27.29
C ARG A 164 -28.63 -26.68 27.48
N SER A 165 -27.87 -26.45 28.56
CA SER A 165 -27.28 -25.15 28.87
C SER A 165 -26.21 -24.74 27.85
N LYS A 166 -25.34 -25.67 27.42
CA LYS A 166 -24.32 -25.43 26.39
C LYS A 166 -24.94 -25.13 25.03
N VAL A 167 -25.90 -25.95 24.59
CA VAL A 167 -26.62 -25.76 23.32
C VAL A 167 -27.36 -24.44 23.30
N GLN A 168 -28.03 -24.06 24.39
CA GLN A 168 -28.73 -22.79 24.46
C GLN A 168 -27.77 -21.60 24.27
N ARG A 169 -26.62 -21.61 24.96
CA ARG A 169 -25.61 -20.55 24.79
C ARG A 169 -25.08 -20.45 23.36
N ILE A 170 -24.80 -21.58 22.71
CA ILE A 170 -24.34 -21.60 21.31
C ILE A 170 -25.43 -21.05 20.39
N LYS A 171 -26.70 -21.45 20.61
CA LYS A 171 -27.84 -20.92 19.84
C LYS A 171 -28.03 -19.42 20.03
N ASP A 172 -27.88 -18.91 21.25
CA ASP A 172 -27.95 -17.47 21.54
C ASP A 172 -26.82 -16.72 20.81
N GLN A 173 -25.59 -17.26 20.80
CA GLN A 173 -24.46 -16.71 20.06
C GLN A 173 -24.71 -16.70 18.55
N ILE A 174 -25.24 -17.78 17.98
CA ILE A 174 -25.60 -17.85 16.56
C ILE A 174 -26.70 -16.84 16.22
N ALA A 175 -27.68 -16.65 17.11
CA ALA A 175 -28.74 -15.66 16.91
C ALA A 175 -28.20 -14.22 16.92
N GLU A 176 -27.28 -13.89 17.83
CA GLU A 176 -26.61 -12.59 17.88
C GLU A 176 -25.77 -12.31 16.62
N LEU A 177 -25.02 -13.33 16.16
CA LEU A 177 -24.27 -13.25 14.91
C LEU A 177 -25.19 -13.04 13.71
N ASN A 178 -26.34 -13.73 13.64
CA ASN A 178 -27.35 -13.55 12.59
C ASN A 178 -27.93 -12.13 12.57
N LEU A 179 -28.26 -11.58 13.74
CA LEU A 179 -28.77 -10.20 13.84
C LEU A 179 -27.73 -9.20 13.32
N SER A 180 -26.47 -9.40 13.69
CA SER A 180 -25.36 -8.55 13.24
C SER A 180 -25.12 -8.68 11.74
N LEU A 181 -25.15 -9.90 11.21
CA LEU A 181 -24.96 -10.18 9.79
C LEU A 181 -26.09 -9.59 8.95
N ASN A 182 -27.35 -9.78 9.36
CA ASN A 182 -28.51 -9.17 8.70
C ASN A 182 -28.42 -7.65 8.67
N ARG A 183 -27.94 -7.02 9.76
CA ARG A 183 -27.70 -5.58 9.79
C ARG A 183 -26.66 -5.17 8.76
N LEU A 184 -25.50 -5.83 8.72
CA LEU A 184 -24.43 -5.48 7.76
C LEU A 184 -24.85 -5.74 6.31
N GLU A 185 -25.57 -6.83 6.05
CA GLU A 185 -26.14 -7.11 4.73
C GLU A 185 -27.18 -6.07 4.33
N SER A 186 -28.00 -5.58 5.26
CA SER A 186 -28.91 -4.46 4.99
C SER A 186 -28.15 -3.18 4.63
N LEU A 187 -27.03 -2.88 5.30
CA LEU A 187 -26.19 -1.72 4.95
C LEU A 187 -25.61 -1.89 3.55
N LYS A 188 -25.12 -3.10 3.22
CA LYS A 188 -24.59 -3.42 1.89
C LYS A 188 -25.65 -3.27 0.81
N ASN A 189 -26.85 -3.80 1.03
CA ASN A 189 -27.97 -3.67 0.09
C ASN A 189 -28.33 -2.20 -0.14
N GLN A 190 -28.36 -1.39 0.93
CA GLN A 190 -28.64 0.03 0.78
C GLN A 190 -27.53 0.78 0.05
N TYR A 191 -26.26 0.43 0.29
CA TYR A 191 -25.14 0.93 -0.51
C TYR A 191 -25.29 0.57 -2.00
N GLU A 192 -25.61 -0.69 -2.31
CA GLU A 192 -25.79 -1.18 -3.69
C GLU A 192 -26.99 -0.54 -4.39
N LEU A 193 -28.06 -0.22 -3.65
CA LEU A 193 -29.19 0.55 -4.18
C LEU A 193 -28.83 2.02 -4.49
N LEU A 194 -27.85 2.58 -3.78
CA LEU A 194 -27.37 3.94 -3.99
C LEU A 194 -26.31 4.04 -5.09
N LEU A 195 -25.69 2.93 -5.52
CA LEU A 195 -24.74 2.87 -6.64
C LEU A 195 -25.35 3.28 -8.00
N PRO A 196 -26.51 2.73 -8.43
CA PRO A 196 -27.11 3.05 -9.72
C PRO A 196 -27.87 4.37 -9.73
N ASN A 197 -28.04 5.06 -8.59
CA ASN A 197 -28.44 6.46 -8.55
C ASN A 197 -27.28 7.31 -9.06
N SER A 198 -27.12 7.25 -10.38
CA SER A 198 -26.18 7.95 -11.24
C SER A 198 -25.78 9.31 -10.69
N HIS A 199 -24.48 9.49 -10.42
CA HIS A 199 -23.62 10.62 -10.80
C HIS A 199 -24.33 11.88 -11.35
N SER A 200 -25.26 12.45 -10.59
CA SER A 200 -26.19 13.48 -11.03
C SER A 200 -26.82 14.21 -9.84
N SER A 201 -26.28 14.04 -8.63
CA SER A 201 -26.62 14.97 -7.56
C SER A 201 -26.22 16.37 -8.00
N SER A 202 -26.99 17.38 -7.57
CA SER A 202 -26.67 18.77 -7.84
C SER A 202 -25.26 19.13 -7.36
N GLU A 203 -24.80 18.53 -6.25
CA GLU A 203 -23.45 18.70 -5.72
C GLU A 203 -22.36 18.12 -6.63
N GLU A 204 -22.52 16.89 -7.13
CA GLU A 204 -21.59 16.28 -8.09
C GLU A 204 -21.49 17.09 -9.39
N ILE A 205 -22.64 17.55 -9.91
CA ILE A 205 -22.70 18.37 -11.13
C ILE A 205 -22.02 19.73 -10.89
N ASN A 206 -22.30 20.38 -9.76
CA ASN A 206 -21.71 21.67 -9.41
C ASN A 206 -20.20 21.55 -9.20
N PHE A 207 -19.73 20.47 -8.58
CA PHE A 207 -18.31 20.21 -8.39
C PHE A 207 -17.58 20.07 -9.73
N LEU A 208 -18.09 19.25 -10.65
CA LEU A 208 -17.49 19.08 -11.97
C LEU A 208 -17.49 20.39 -12.78
N ARG A 209 -18.59 21.15 -12.75
CA ARG A 209 -18.66 22.47 -13.40
C ARG A 209 -17.65 23.45 -12.83
N ALA A 210 -17.45 23.47 -11.51
CA ALA A 210 -16.41 24.29 -10.88
C ALA A 210 -14.98 23.92 -11.35
N LYS A 211 -14.76 22.65 -11.69
CA LYS A 211 -13.52 22.13 -12.29
C LYS A 211 -13.51 22.23 -13.84
N ARG A 212 -14.51 22.91 -14.43
CA ARG A 212 -14.67 23.14 -15.88
C ARG A 212 -14.99 21.90 -16.71
N PHE A 213 -15.68 20.93 -16.11
CA PHE A 213 -16.23 19.76 -16.82
C PHE A 213 -17.75 19.82 -16.83
N ASP A 214 -18.35 19.55 -17.98
CA ASP A 214 -19.81 19.60 -18.15
C ASP A 214 -20.53 18.43 -17.46
N ASN A 215 -19.91 17.26 -17.46
CA ASN A 215 -20.40 16.02 -16.85
C ASN A 215 -19.25 15.03 -16.64
N TYR A 216 -19.53 13.92 -15.94
CA TYR A 216 -18.52 12.91 -15.63
C TYR A 216 -17.98 12.21 -16.88
N GLU A 217 -18.79 12.02 -17.92
CA GLU A 217 -18.37 11.38 -19.16
C GLU A 217 -17.33 12.22 -19.92
N SER A 218 -17.52 13.54 -19.96
CA SER A 218 -16.55 14.50 -20.52
C SER A 218 -15.24 14.51 -19.73
N PHE A 219 -15.33 14.45 -18.40
CA PHE A 219 -14.17 14.31 -17.51
C PHE A 219 -13.42 12.99 -17.76
N ASP A 220 -14.12 11.86 -17.77
CA ASP A 220 -13.50 10.53 -17.95
C ASP A 220 -12.89 10.41 -19.35
N LYS A 221 -13.56 10.93 -20.38
CA LYS A 221 -12.99 11.01 -21.74
C LYS A 221 -11.68 11.79 -21.75
N THR A 222 -11.62 12.94 -21.07
CA THR A 222 -10.39 13.74 -20.95
C THR A 222 -9.28 12.97 -20.22
N LEU A 223 -9.61 12.28 -19.12
CA LEU A 223 -8.68 11.43 -18.38
C LEU A 223 -8.12 10.30 -19.28
N GLN A 224 -8.99 9.55 -19.94
CA GLN A 224 -8.60 8.45 -20.83
C GLN A 224 -7.76 8.94 -22.01
N GLU A 225 -8.12 10.09 -22.60
CA GLU A 225 -7.34 10.71 -23.68
C GLU A 225 -5.93 11.08 -23.21
N LYS A 226 -5.77 11.67 -22.02
CA LYS A 226 -4.44 11.99 -21.46
C LYS A 226 -3.61 10.74 -21.16
N ILE A 227 -4.22 9.68 -20.64
CA ILE A 227 -3.56 8.38 -20.42
C ILE A 227 -3.10 7.80 -21.77
N LYS A 228 -3.97 7.84 -22.78
CA LYS A 228 -3.66 7.34 -24.13
C LYS A 228 -2.50 8.11 -24.76
N VAL A 229 -2.52 9.44 -24.74
CA VAL A 229 -1.43 10.28 -25.27
C VAL A 229 -0.11 10.01 -24.54
N LEU A 230 -0.15 9.83 -23.21
CA LEU A 230 1.05 9.45 -22.44
C LEU A 230 1.60 8.11 -22.90
N ASN A 231 0.74 7.10 -23.08
CA ASN A 231 1.13 5.76 -23.51
C ASN A 231 1.65 5.71 -24.95
N GLU A 232 1.05 6.47 -25.87
CA GLU A 232 1.50 6.58 -27.26
C GLU A 232 2.86 7.27 -27.36
N ARG A 233 3.09 8.33 -26.58
CA ARG A 233 4.39 9.01 -26.53
C ARG A 233 5.46 8.24 -25.77
N GLY A 234 5.08 7.43 -24.78
CA GLY A 234 6.02 6.50 -24.15
C GLY A 234 6.52 5.40 -25.11
N LYS A 235 5.76 5.09 -26.16
CA LYS A 235 6.12 4.12 -27.21
C LYS A 235 6.88 4.74 -28.38
N ASN A 236 6.56 5.99 -28.74
CA ASN A 236 7.28 6.74 -29.77
C ASN A 236 8.49 7.46 -29.15
N GLN A 237 9.64 6.79 -29.11
CA GLN A 237 10.95 7.40 -28.84
C GLN A 237 11.36 8.36 -29.99
N GLN A 238 10.63 9.47 -30.20
CA GLN A 238 10.92 10.40 -31.30
C GLN A 238 11.62 11.67 -30.85
N SER A 239 12.76 11.90 -31.53
CA SER A 239 13.59 13.11 -31.63
C SER A 239 13.80 13.90 -30.34
N TYR A 240 14.67 13.36 -29.49
CA TYR A 240 15.23 14.10 -28.37
C TYR A 240 16.35 15.02 -28.92
N HIS A 241 16.09 16.31 -29.11
CA HIS A 241 17.17 17.24 -29.47
C HIS A 241 18.03 17.54 -28.25
N PHE A 242 19.15 16.82 -28.18
CA PHE A 242 20.17 16.89 -27.14
C PHE A 242 20.62 18.33 -26.80
N SER A 243 20.66 19.23 -27.81
CA SER A 243 21.08 20.64 -27.68
C SER A 243 20.22 21.46 -26.71
N ASP A 244 18.93 21.16 -26.59
CA ASP A 244 17.98 22.02 -25.87
C ASP A 244 18.02 21.79 -24.36
N LYS A 245 18.67 20.71 -23.91
CA LYS A 245 18.71 20.30 -22.50
C LYS A 245 20.08 20.41 -21.85
N LEU A 246 21.13 20.72 -22.59
CA LEU A 246 22.48 20.91 -22.08
C LEU A 246 22.71 22.39 -21.72
N ASP A 247 22.00 22.87 -20.70
CA ASP A 247 22.18 24.22 -20.19
C ASP A 247 23.35 24.28 -19.19
N ALA A 248 24.50 24.72 -19.67
CA ALA A 248 25.70 24.91 -18.86
C ALA A 248 25.48 25.85 -17.67
N SER A 249 24.57 26.82 -17.79
CA SER A 249 24.25 27.74 -16.68
C SER A 249 23.49 27.05 -15.56
N THR A 250 22.56 26.16 -15.90
CA THR A 250 21.81 25.37 -14.91
C THR A 250 22.68 24.28 -14.28
N ALA A 251 23.61 23.67 -15.03
CA ALA A 251 24.61 22.77 -14.48
C ALA A 251 25.53 23.48 -13.49
N ASN A 252 25.99 24.69 -13.80
CA ASN A 252 26.76 25.49 -12.86
C ASN A 252 25.95 25.85 -11.60
N ASN A 253 24.67 26.21 -11.75
CA ASN A 253 23.79 26.48 -10.61
C ASN A 253 23.57 25.25 -9.71
N ALA A 254 23.49 24.05 -10.28
CA ALA A 254 23.40 22.80 -9.52
C ALA A 254 24.68 22.52 -8.73
N LEU A 255 25.85 22.80 -9.31
CA LEU A 255 27.15 22.66 -8.62
C LEU A 255 27.30 23.68 -7.48
N ILE A 256 26.86 24.92 -7.71
CA ILE A 256 26.81 25.95 -6.67
C ILE A 256 25.87 25.50 -5.54
N TYR A 257 24.67 25.02 -5.87
CA TYR A 257 23.71 24.51 -4.89
C TYR A 257 24.29 23.37 -4.05
N ILE A 258 24.93 22.38 -4.67
CA ILE A 258 25.63 21.29 -3.97
C ILE A 258 26.70 21.84 -3.03
N SER A 259 27.52 22.79 -3.50
CA SER A 259 28.56 23.44 -2.71
C SER A 259 27.96 24.16 -1.49
N GLU A 260 26.89 24.91 -1.65
CA GLU A 260 26.24 25.63 -0.56
C GLU A 260 25.57 24.68 0.44
N CYS A 261 24.90 23.61 -0.01
CA CYS A 261 24.35 22.58 0.88
C CYS A 261 25.44 21.92 1.74
N THR A 262 26.64 21.67 1.19
CA THR A 262 27.76 21.10 1.97
C THR A 262 28.34 22.04 3.03
N LYS A 263 28.07 23.34 2.94
CA LYS A 263 28.56 24.36 3.91
C LYS A 263 27.59 24.57 5.08
N VAL A 264 26.38 23.99 5.03
CA VAL A 264 25.36 24.16 6.07
C VAL A 264 25.75 23.40 7.34
N ASN A 265 26.17 24.14 8.37
CA ASN A 265 26.58 23.58 9.66
C ASN A 265 25.52 23.73 10.76
N HIS A 266 24.35 24.32 10.47
CA HIS A 266 23.33 24.59 11.47
C HIS A 266 22.46 23.35 11.73
N ASP A 267 22.50 22.82 12.96
CA ASP A 267 21.91 21.52 13.34
C ASP A 267 20.45 21.32 12.92
N HIS A 268 19.62 22.37 13.00
CA HIS A 268 18.19 22.30 12.68
C HIS A 268 17.85 22.15 11.19
N VAL A 269 18.79 22.41 10.28
CA VAL A 269 18.57 22.36 8.82
C VAL A 269 19.60 21.50 8.08
N ARG A 270 20.63 21.04 8.79
CA ARG A 270 21.75 20.27 8.23
C ARG A 270 21.28 18.98 7.57
N GLU A 271 20.37 18.23 8.20
CA GLU A 271 19.84 16.97 7.66
C GLU A 271 19.11 17.19 6.33
N ASN A 272 18.20 18.17 6.27
CA ASN A 272 17.53 18.55 5.01
C ASN A 272 18.50 19.02 3.91
N ALA A 273 19.58 19.72 4.29
CA ALA A 273 20.61 20.14 3.33
C ALA A 273 21.43 18.95 2.80
N ILE A 274 21.71 17.94 3.65
CA ILE A 274 22.35 16.68 3.25
C ILE A 274 21.43 15.91 2.29
N ASP A 275 20.17 15.71 2.67
CA ASP A 275 19.20 14.96 1.85
C ASP A 275 18.99 15.61 0.47
N ALA A 276 18.84 16.94 0.42
CA ALA A 276 18.69 17.66 -0.83
C ALA A 276 19.94 17.56 -1.73
N ASN A 277 21.14 17.58 -1.12
CA ASN A 277 22.41 17.39 -1.84
C ASN A 277 22.55 15.97 -2.39
N GLU A 278 22.27 14.94 -1.59
CA GLU A 278 22.33 13.54 -2.04
C GLU A 278 21.35 13.27 -3.19
N ASN A 279 20.12 13.77 -3.07
CA ASN A 279 19.11 13.64 -4.11
C ASN A 279 19.55 14.35 -5.39
N LEU A 280 20.09 15.58 -5.30
CA LEU A 280 20.55 16.31 -6.48
C LEU A 280 21.76 15.64 -7.16
N ARG A 281 22.70 15.11 -6.37
CA ARG A 281 23.85 14.34 -6.90
C ARG A 281 23.38 13.10 -7.65
N ARG A 282 22.39 12.38 -7.12
CA ARG A 282 21.78 11.23 -7.80
C ARG A 282 21.20 11.64 -9.15
N TYR A 283 20.42 12.72 -9.19
CA TYR A 283 19.85 13.26 -10.43
C TYR A 283 20.93 13.67 -11.45
N LEU A 284 22.01 14.33 -11.02
CA LEU A 284 23.12 14.69 -11.91
C LEU A 284 23.83 13.46 -12.47
N CYS A 285 24.03 12.40 -11.67
CA CYS A 285 24.61 11.14 -12.13
C CYS A 285 23.72 10.44 -13.17
N GLU A 286 22.41 10.39 -12.94
CA GLU A 286 21.43 9.85 -13.89
C GLU A 286 21.43 10.65 -15.20
N TYR A 287 21.46 11.97 -15.11
CA TYR A 287 21.54 12.89 -16.23
C TYR A 287 22.82 12.70 -17.06
N GLY A 288 23.99 12.60 -16.42
CA GLY A 288 25.24 12.31 -17.14
C GLY A 288 25.28 10.93 -17.77
N SER A 289 24.68 9.92 -17.13
CA SER A 289 24.55 8.57 -17.69
C SER A 289 23.65 8.55 -18.92
N PHE A 290 22.54 9.29 -18.88
CA PHE A 290 21.66 9.48 -20.04
C PHE A 290 22.40 10.19 -21.18
N ILE A 291 23.09 11.30 -20.91
CA ILE A 291 23.88 12.02 -21.93
C ILE A 291 24.90 11.08 -22.58
N LYS A 292 25.65 10.32 -21.79
CA LYS A 292 26.63 9.36 -22.33
C LYS A 292 25.97 8.32 -23.23
N LYS A 293 24.79 7.84 -22.85
CA LYS A 293 24.02 6.89 -23.67
C LYS A 293 23.56 7.53 -24.98
N GLU A 294 23.02 8.75 -24.95
CA GLU A 294 22.56 9.46 -26.14
C GLU A 294 23.71 9.77 -27.11
N ILE A 295 24.86 10.26 -26.60
CA ILE A 295 26.06 10.47 -27.43
C ILE A 295 26.50 9.16 -28.11
N ASN A 296 26.49 8.05 -27.38
CA ASN A 296 26.84 6.74 -27.95
C ASN A 296 25.80 6.26 -28.97
N THR A 297 24.51 6.50 -28.73
CA THR A 297 23.44 6.16 -29.68
C THR A 297 23.58 6.96 -30.97
N GLU A 298 23.77 8.27 -30.87
CA GLU A 298 23.97 9.15 -32.02
C GLU A 298 25.23 8.73 -32.79
N PHE A 299 26.37 8.57 -32.10
CA PHE A 299 27.62 8.12 -32.69
C PHE A 299 27.47 6.77 -33.44
N ASN A 300 26.75 5.81 -32.86
CA ASN A 300 26.52 4.51 -33.48
C ASN A 300 25.54 4.60 -34.66
N TYR A 301 24.46 5.39 -34.54
CA TYR A 301 23.48 5.63 -35.60
C TYR A 301 24.16 6.23 -36.83
N THR A 302 25.00 7.25 -36.64
CA THR A 302 25.75 7.88 -37.73
C THR A 302 26.79 6.94 -38.35
N ARG A 303 27.43 6.06 -37.55
CA ARG A 303 28.33 5.01 -38.08
C ARG A 303 27.64 4.06 -39.06
N THR A 304 26.33 3.85 -38.90
CA THR A 304 25.50 3.05 -39.82
C THR A 304 25.04 3.81 -41.06
N ILE A 305 25.09 5.14 -41.09
CA ILE A 305 24.55 5.98 -42.17
C ILE A 305 25.66 6.58 -43.05
N HIS A 306 26.90 6.65 -42.56
CA HIS A 306 28.07 7.24 -43.24
C HIS A 306 28.62 6.49 -44.48
N ASP A 307 27.78 5.83 -45.26
CA ASP A 307 28.13 5.52 -46.66
C ASP A 307 27.93 6.75 -47.60
N GLN A 308 27.36 7.88 -47.15
CA GLN A 308 26.98 8.98 -48.07
C GLN A 308 27.24 10.46 -47.70
N GLU A 309 27.71 10.85 -46.50
CA GLU A 309 27.99 12.29 -46.20
C GLU A 309 29.28 12.54 -45.39
N ASP A 310 29.82 13.76 -45.54
CA ASP A 310 31.16 14.21 -45.15
C ASP A 310 31.43 14.10 -43.63
N PRO A 311 32.38 13.25 -43.17
CA PRO A 311 32.64 12.98 -41.74
C PRO A 311 33.16 14.18 -40.93
N PHE A 312 33.66 15.23 -41.58
CA PHE A 312 34.43 16.28 -40.91
C PHE A 312 33.59 17.26 -40.08
N LEU A 313 32.42 17.69 -40.55
CA LEU A 313 31.58 18.67 -39.83
C LEU A 313 31.01 18.11 -38.51
N TYR A 314 30.72 16.80 -38.47
CA TYR A 314 30.09 16.15 -37.32
C TYR A 314 31.08 15.70 -36.25
N SER A 315 32.33 15.39 -36.62
CA SER A 315 33.40 15.12 -35.66
C SER A 315 33.63 16.31 -34.72
N GLN A 316 33.49 17.53 -35.24
CA GLN A 316 33.74 18.76 -34.53
C GLN A 316 32.64 19.11 -33.51
N ASP A 317 31.37 18.84 -33.84
CA ASP A 317 30.25 19.02 -32.91
C ASP A 317 30.29 17.97 -31.78
N LEU A 318 30.62 16.72 -32.11
CA LEU A 318 30.76 15.64 -31.12
C LEU A 318 31.98 15.86 -30.20
N GLU A 319 33.09 16.38 -30.74
CA GLU A 319 34.28 16.78 -30.00
C GLU A 319 34.01 17.98 -29.09
N MET A 320 33.31 19.01 -29.58
CA MET A 320 32.90 20.17 -28.78
C MET A 320 32.03 19.74 -27.59
N ARG A 321 31.05 18.85 -27.82
CA ARG A 321 30.16 18.31 -26.78
C ARG A 321 30.89 17.42 -25.77
N LEU A 322 31.88 16.63 -26.22
CA LEU A 322 32.76 15.87 -25.33
C LEU A 322 33.63 16.81 -24.47
N GLN A 323 34.16 17.89 -25.05
CA GLN A 323 34.92 18.89 -24.30
C GLN A 323 34.05 19.65 -23.29
N GLU A 324 32.81 19.99 -23.63
CA GLU A 324 31.85 20.57 -22.69
C GLU A 324 31.59 19.61 -21.52
N LEU A 325 31.36 18.32 -21.77
CA LEU A 325 31.22 17.31 -20.72
C LEU A 325 32.45 17.16 -19.84
N LEU A 326 33.64 17.17 -20.44
CA LEU A 326 34.92 17.06 -19.72
C LEU A 326 35.26 18.33 -18.91
N SER A 327 34.72 19.50 -19.30
CA SER A 327 34.89 20.75 -18.56
C SER A 327 34.16 20.74 -17.20
N PHE A 328 33.16 19.88 -17.02
CA PHE A 328 32.52 19.62 -15.74
C PHE A 328 33.40 18.71 -14.86
N ARG A 329 34.39 19.30 -14.19
CA ARG A 329 35.38 18.62 -13.30
C ARG A 329 34.80 17.71 -12.19
N SER A 330 33.48 17.67 -11.99
CA SER A 330 32.78 16.87 -10.98
C SER A 330 32.01 15.66 -11.52
N PHE A 331 31.97 15.42 -12.83
CA PHE A 331 31.66 14.09 -13.34
C PHE A 331 32.89 13.21 -13.13
N VAL A 332 33.15 12.83 -11.87
CA VAL A 332 34.11 11.78 -11.58
C VAL A 332 33.57 10.53 -12.24
N ILE A 333 34.14 10.22 -13.40
CA ILE A 333 34.06 8.92 -14.03
C ILE A 333 34.51 7.95 -12.95
N VAL A 334 33.58 7.15 -12.41
CA VAL A 334 33.95 5.91 -11.73
C VAL A 334 34.45 4.99 -12.85
N SER A 335 35.68 5.23 -13.27
CA SER A 335 36.41 4.35 -14.16
C SER A 335 36.71 3.12 -13.31
N TYR A 336 35.98 2.03 -13.57
CA TYR A 336 36.38 0.73 -13.09
C TYR A 336 37.82 0.49 -13.51
N THR A 337 38.70 0.40 -12.52
CA THR A 337 40.04 -0.15 -12.60
C THR A 337 40.02 -1.50 -13.30
N ASN A 338 40.80 -1.62 -14.36
CA ASN A 338 41.53 -2.82 -14.81
C ASN A 338 42.39 -2.31 -15.98
N SER A 339 43.57 -1.74 -15.78
CA SER A 339 44.77 -2.50 -15.43
C SER A 339 45.97 -1.53 -15.40
N ILE A 340 46.82 -1.66 -14.40
CA ILE A 340 48.23 -1.19 -14.35
C ILE A 340 49.02 -2.50 -14.21
N PRO A 341 50.14 -2.74 -14.93
CA PRO A 341 51.40 -1.98 -14.78
C PRO A 341 52.16 -1.77 -16.11
N GLU A 342 53.16 -0.89 -16.24
CA GLU A 342 54.42 -0.80 -15.48
C GLU A 342 55.09 0.58 -15.63
N TYR A 343 55.88 0.95 -14.62
CA TYR A 343 56.83 2.06 -14.64
C TYR A 343 58.05 1.75 -15.53
N PRO A 344 58.63 2.73 -16.23
CA PRO A 344 60.07 2.72 -16.47
C PRO A 344 60.78 3.27 -15.24
N LYS A 345 61.70 2.46 -14.71
CA LYS A 345 62.80 2.87 -13.86
C LYS A 345 63.63 3.92 -14.60
N ASP A 346 64.00 4.99 -13.91
CA ASP A 346 65.38 5.50 -13.83
C ASP A 346 65.39 7.00 -13.49
N CYS A 347 65.81 7.30 -12.26
CA CYS A 347 66.48 8.56 -11.91
C CYS A 347 67.60 8.18 -10.94
N LYS A 348 68.83 8.26 -11.43
CA LYS A 348 69.98 8.69 -10.64
C LYS A 348 70.24 10.15 -10.99
#